data_AF-E6TZH6-F1
#
_entry.id   AF-E6TZH6-F1
#
_cell.length_a   1.000
_cell.length_b   1.000
_cell.length_c   1.000
_cell.angle_alpha   90.00
_cell.angle_beta   90.00
_cell.angle_gamma   90.00
#
_symmetry.space_group_name_H-M   'P 1'
#
loop_
_entity.id
_entity.type
_entity.pdbx_description
1 polymer ?
#
loop_
_entity_poly.entity_id
_entity_poly.type
_entity_poly.pdbx_seq_one_letter_code
_entity_poly.pdbx_strand_id
1 'polypeptide(L)'
;MKWTTSHIDTYLNAKEYVDTAIIPLIPIEWRSDLKGKVSMAEFTTLIVEELERQFKGRVFQILPFTYLSEESEEERVARLKKWDQHLYSGGFKHVVYITADGEWKKVEKELPDMLIWLPSLSLENMDESYAKEIIGQQMKQLLPLITNKWQEEPQEREI
;
A
#
# COMPACT_ATOMS: atom_id res chain seq x y z
N MET A 1 -1.13 -12.25 -2.22
CA MET A 1 -1.71 -12.53 -3.55
C MET A 1 -1.79 -11.22 -4.32
N LYS A 2 -1.94 -11.25 -5.65
CA LYS A 2 -2.01 -10.04 -6.51
C LYS A 2 -3.34 -9.99 -7.27
N TRP A 3 -3.68 -8.83 -7.84
CA TRP A 3 -4.87 -8.62 -8.66
C TRP A 3 -4.78 -9.31 -10.04
N THR A 4 -4.82 -10.64 -10.06
CA THR A 4 -4.84 -11.49 -11.26
C THR A 4 -5.90 -12.57 -11.12
N THR A 5 -6.41 -13.09 -12.24
CA THR A 5 -7.41 -14.16 -12.23
C THR A 5 -6.89 -15.43 -11.55
N SER A 6 -5.65 -15.83 -11.80
CA SER A 6 -5.05 -17.00 -11.11
C SER A 6 -4.98 -16.84 -9.59
N HIS A 7 -4.73 -15.64 -9.10
CA HIS A 7 -4.63 -15.36 -7.68
C HIS A 7 -5.99 -15.15 -7.02
N ILE A 8 -7.02 -14.69 -7.76
CA ILE A 8 -8.36 -14.57 -7.20
C ILE A 8 -8.97 -15.95 -6.90
N ASP A 9 -8.73 -16.95 -7.76
CA ASP A 9 -9.15 -18.33 -7.49
C ASP A 9 -8.49 -18.87 -6.22
N THR A 10 -7.20 -18.54 -6.02
CA THR A 10 -6.47 -18.93 -4.81
C THR A 10 -7.03 -18.20 -3.58
N TYR A 11 -7.36 -16.91 -3.70
CA TYR A 11 -7.96 -16.11 -2.63
C TYR A 11 -9.33 -16.64 -2.22
N LEU A 12 -10.21 -16.96 -3.18
CA LEU A 12 -11.55 -17.48 -2.87
C LEU A 12 -11.50 -18.77 -2.07
N ASN A 13 -10.50 -19.63 -2.30
CA ASN A 13 -10.28 -20.87 -1.56
C ASN A 13 -9.62 -20.66 -0.18
N ALA A 14 -8.98 -19.51 0.05
CA ALA A 14 -8.23 -19.20 1.27
C ALA A 14 -8.75 -17.93 1.98
N LYS A 15 -9.99 -17.52 1.69
CA LYS A 15 -10.54 -16.21 2.09
C LYS A 15 -10.49 -15.98 3.60
N GLU A 16 -10.65 -17.04 4.39
CA GLU A 16 -10.60 -16.99 5.85
C GLU A 16 -9.21 -16.65 6.42
N TYR A 17 -8.15 -16.87 5.64
CA TYR A 17 -6.76 -16.62 6.02
C TYR A 17 -6.22 -15.30 5.48
N VAL A 18 -6.79 -14.80 4.38
CA VAL A 18 -6.38 -13.56 3.72
C VAL A 18 -7.24 -12.40 4.24
N ASP A 19 -6.81 -11.81 5.36
CA ASP A 19 -7.56 -10.80 6.10
C ASP A 19 -7.09 -9.35 5.87
N THR A 20 -5.99 -9.15 5.14
CA THR A 20 -5.36 -7.83 4.98
C THR A 20 -5.25 -7.43 3.50
N ALA A 21 -5.80 -6.27 3.15
CA ALA A 21 -5.59 -5.65 1.84
C ALA A 21 -4.48 -4.61 1.90
N ILE A 22 -3.60 -4.59 0.89
CA ILE A 22 -2.61 -3.52 0.71
C ILE A 22 -3.01 -2.67 -0.49
N ILE A 23 -3.16 -1.36 -0.28
CA ILE A 23 -3.43 -0.38 -1.34
C ILE A 23 -2.18 0.48 -1.54
N PRO A 24 -1.48 0.35 -2.69
CA PRO A 24 -0.44 1.30 -3.08
C PRO A 24 -1.06 2.67 -3.39
N LEU A 25 -0.58 3.76 -2.80
CA LEU A 25 -0.99 5.13 -3.17
C LEU A 25 0.08 5.76 -4.04
N ILE A 26 -0.23 6.02 -5.31
CA ILE A 26 0.72 6.48 -6.31
C ILE A 26 0.32 7.85 -6.88
N PRO A 27 1.13 8.90 -6.66
CA PRO A 27 0.89 10.22 -7.26
C PRO A 27 1.20 10.22 -8.75
N ILE A 28 0.46 11.05 -9.50
CA ILE A 28 0.71 11.37 -10.91
C ILE A 28 1.01 12.86 -11.01
N GLU A 29 2.12 13.21 -11.66
CA GLU A 29 2.49 14.59 -12.02
C GLU A 29 3.25 14.57 -13.35
N TRP A 30 2.97 15.52 -14.23
CA TRP A 30 3.59 15.59 -15.56
C TRP A 30 4.33 16.92 -15.82
N ARG A 31 4.12 17.93 -14.97
CA ARG A 31 4.60 19.30 -15.22
C ARG A 31 5.94 19.61 -14.55
N SER A 32 6.10 19.29 -13.27
CA SER A 32 7.19 19.83 -12.44
C SER A 32 8.22 18.79 -12.00
N ASP A 33 7.77 17.61 -11.56
CA ASP A 33 8.65 16.56 -11.02
C ASP A 33 8.25 15.15 -11.51
N LEU A 34 8.22 14.97 -12.83
CA LEU A 34 7.83 13.69 -13.44
C LEU A 34 8.76 12.55 -12.98
N LYS A 35 10.08 12.77 -12.98
CA LYS A 35 11.05 11.72 -12.62
C LYS A 35 10.95 11.34 -11.15
N GLY A 36 10.75 12.30 -10.25
CA GLY A 36 10.50 12.01 -8.84
C GLY A 36 9.23 11.19 -8.64
N LYS A 37 8.11 11.58 -9.25
CA LYS A 37 6.85 10.81 -9.14
C LYS A 37 6.94 9.40 -9.71
N VAL A 38 7.63 9.21 -10.85
CA VAL A 38 7.90 7.86 -11.39
C VAL A 38 8.74 7.05 -10.41
N SER A 39 9.81 7.61 -9.87
CA SER A 39 10.66 6.93 -8.90
C SER A 39 9.89 6.53 -7.63
N MET A 40 8.97 7.38 -7.16
CA MET A 40 8.07 7.05 -6.04
C MET A 40 7.15 5.86 -6.37
N ALA A 41 6.60 5.83 -7.59
CA ALA A 41 5.73 4.74 -8.04
C ALA A 41 6.48 3.40 -8.11
N GLU A 42 7.69 3.40 -8.69
CA GLU A 42 8.55 2.22 -8.78
C GLU A 42 8.92 1.70 -7.39
N PHE A 43 9.39 2.59 -6.52
CA PHE A 43 9.77 2.23 -5.15
C PHE A 43 8.58 1.68 -4.35
N THR A 44 7.42 2.34 -4.41
CA THR A 44 6.20 1.88 -3.72
C THR A 44 5.78 0.51 -4.24
N THR A 45 5.86 0.28 -5.55
CA THR A 45 5.52 -1.01 -6.16
C THR A 45 6.42 -2.12 -5.64
N LEU A 46 7.74 -1.92 -5.65
CA LEU A 46 8.70 -2.90 -5.14
C LEU A 46 8.47 -3.25 -3.67
N ILE A 47 8.19 -2.24 -2.83
CA ILE A 47 7.88 -2.45 -1.42
C ILE A 47 6.61 -3.30 -1.25
N VAL A 48 5.55 -2.99 -1.98
CA VAL A 48 4.28 -3.72 -1.89
C VAL A 48 4.44 -5.16 -2.37
N GLU A 49 5.17 -5.38 -3.46
CA GLU A 49 5.46 -6.72 -3.98
C GLU A 49 6.26 -7.55 -2.97
N GLU A 50 7.26 -6.95 -2.33
CA GLU A 50 8.05 -7.63 -1.32
C GLU A 50 7.20 -7.94 -0.07
N LEU A 51 6.31 -7.04 0.35
CA LEU A 51 5.39 -7.30 1.45
C LEU A 51 4.42 -8.44 1.15
N GLU A 52 3.87 -8.49 -0.07
CA GLU A 52 3.03 -9.61 -0.51
C GLU A 52 3.80 -10.93 -0.45
N ARG A 53 5.07 -10.93 -0.87
CA ARG A 53 5.95 -12.11 -0.80
C ARG A 53 6.21 -12.56 0.63
N GLN A 54 6.50 -11.63 1.54
CA GLN A 54 6.80 -11.92 2.95
C GLN A 54 5.57 -12.38 3.73
N PHE A 55 4.40 -11.81 3.45
CA PHE A 55 3.12 -12.13 4.08
C PHE A 55 2.18 -12.96 3.20
N LYS A 56 2.77 -13.81 2.34
CA LYS A 56 2.03 -14.66 1.43
C LYS A 56 1.02 -15.51 2.20
N GLY A 57 -0.23 -15.49 1.72
CA GLY A 57 -1.33 -16.23 2.33
C GLY A 57 -2.14 -15.46 3.38
N ARG A 58 -1.71 -14.26 3.78
CA ARG A 58 -2.49 -13.35 4.63
C ARG A 58 -2.81 -11.99 4.00
N VAL A 59 -1.94 -11.55 3.10
CA VAL A 59 -2.07 -10.27 2.40
C VAL A 59 -2.55 -10.43 0.96
N PHE A 60 -3.39 -9.49 0.54
CA PHE A 60 -3.78 -9.28 -0.86
C PHE A 60 -3.35 -7.89 -1.34
N GLN A 61 -2.53 -7.84 -2.39
CA GLN A 61 -2.15 -6.60 -3.06
C GLN A 61 -3.28 -6.17 -4.02
N ILE A 62 -3.88 -5.02 -3.72
CA ILE A 62 -4.87 -4.35 -4.56
C ILE A 62 -4.16 -3.52 -5.64
N LEU A 63 -4.88 -3.20 -6.71
CA LEU A 63 -4.41 -2.24 -7.71
C LEU A 63 -4.06 -0.89 -7.05
N PRO A 64 -3.10 -0.13 -7.63
CA PRO A 64 -2.76 1.18 -7.10
C PRO A 64 -3.96 2.14 -7.08
N PHE A 65 -4.14 2.83 -5.97
CA PHE A 65 -4.94 4.04 -5.90
C PHE A 65 -4.10 5.20 -6.45
N THR A 66 -4.48 5.70 -7.63
CA THR A 66 -3.79 6.81 -8.29
C THR A 66 -4.55 8.12 -8.13
N TYR A 67 -3.80 9.21 -8.03
CA TYR A 67 -4.33 10.55 -7.83
C TYR A 67 -3.40 11.58 -8.50
N LEU A 68 -3.95 12.71 -8.92
CA LEU A 68 -3.14 13.80 -9.45
C LEU A 68 -2.48 14.54 -8.28
N SER A 69 -1.25 15.02 -8.46
CA SER A 69 -0.56 15.78 -7.41
C SER A 69 -1.24 17.13 -7.11
N GLU A 70 -2.03 17.65 -8.05
CA GLU A 70 -2.89 18.83 -7.89
C GLU A 70 -4.28 18.51 -7.29
N GLU A 71 -4.62 17.23 -7.09
CA GLU A 71 -5.87 16.81 -6.45
C GLU A 71 -5.87 17.26 -4.97
N SER A 72 -6.98 17.86 -4.54
CA SER A 72 -7.11 18.35 -3.16
C SER A 72 -7.01 17.20 -2.14
N GLU A 73 -6.57 17.52 -0.94
CA GLU A 73 -6.41 16.52 0.13
C GLU A 73 -7.76 15.87 0.47
N GLU A 74 -8.82 16.68 0.50
CA GLU A 74 -10.18 16.26 0.80
C GLU A 74 -10.73 15.30 -0.27
N GLU A 75 -10.51 15.60 -1.56
CA GLU A 75 -10.99 14.76 -2.66
C GLU A 75 -10.31 13.39 -2.67
N ARG A 76 -8.98 13.36 -2.55
CA ARG A 76 -8.23 12.10 -2.55
C ARG A 76 -8.57 11.25 -1.32
N VAL A 77 -8.74 11.86 -0.14
CA VAL A 77 -9.17 11.16 1.09
C VAL A 77 -10.58 10.60 0.93
N ALA A 78 -11.54 11.39 0.45
CA ALA A 78 -12.91 10.94 0.26
C ALA A 78 -13.02 9.75 -0.70
N ARG A 79 -12.22 9.75 -1.77
CA ARG A 79 -12.14 8.61 -2.69
C ARG A 79 -11.47 7.38 -2.07
N LEU A 80 -10.35 7.56 -1.36
CA LEU A 80 -9.64 6.46 -0.72
C LEU A 80 -10.51 5.77 0.35
N LYS A 81 -11.30 6.55 1.10
CA LYS A 81 -12.30 6.02 2.04
C LYS A 81 -13.30 5.07 1.38
N LYS A 82 -13.77 5.38 0.17
CA LYS A 82 -14.68 4.49 -0.57
C LYS A 82 -14.02 3.17 -0.96
N TRP A 83 -12.75 3.20 -1.35
CA TRP A 83 -11.98 1.99 -1.67
C TRP A 83 -11.81 1.12 -0.42
N ASP A 84 -11.42 1.74 0.67
CA ASP A 84 -11.26 1.08 1.95
C ASP A 84 -12.58 0.43 2.43
N GLN A 85 -13.67 1.20 2.47
CA GLN A 85 -15.00 0.69 2.87
C GLN A 85 -15.45 -0.49 1.99
N HIS A 86 -15.19 -0.41 0.68
CA HIS A 86 -15.49 -1.52 -0.22
C HIS A 86 -14.72 -2.79 0.15
N LEU A 87 -13.41 -2.68 0.41
CA LEU A 87 -12.58 -3.82 0.82
C LEU A 87 -13.00 -4.37 2.19
N TYR A 88 -13.27 -3.48 3.15
CA TYR A 88 -13.74 -3.85 4.48
C TYR A 88 -15.06 -4.62 4.42
N SER A 89 -16.06 -4.08 3.72
CA SER A 89 -17.35 -4.77 3.49
C SER A 89 -17.20 -6.08 2.71
N GLY A 90 -16.15 -6.21 1.90
CA GLY A 90 -15.78 -7.44 1.19
C GLY A 90 -15.20 -8.55 2.07
N GLY A 91 -14.85 -8.22 3.32
CA GLY A 91 -14.36 -9.15 4.34
C GLY A 91 -12.88 -8.99 4.71
N PHE A 92 -12.18 -7.98 4.19
CA PHE A 92 -10.86 -7.63 4.71
C PHE A 92 -11.01 -6.99 6.09
N LYS A 93 -10.25 -7.48 7.07
CA LYS A 93 -10.24 -6.94 8.44
C LYS A 93 -9.33 -5.74 8.57
N HIS A 94 -8.25 -5.70 7.80
CA HIS A 94 -7.27 -4.63 7.81
C HIS A 94 -7.03 -4.12 6.41
N VAL A 95 -6.87 -2.82 6.29
CA VAL A 95 -6.39 -2.17 5.08
C VAL A 95 -5.11 -1.42 5.42
N VAL A 96 -4.07 -1.61 4.63
CA VAL A 96 -2.79 -0.94 4.81
C VAL A 96 -2.50 -0.13 3.57
N TYR A 97 -2.38 1.18 3.73
CA TYR A 97 -2.01 2.08 2.65
C TYR A 97 -0.49 2.24 2.62
N ILE A 98 0.11 2.08 1.44
CA ILE A 98 1.57 2.18 1.28
C ILE A 98 1.89 3.25 0.26
N THR A 99 2.74 4.20 0.62
CA THR A 99 3.10 5.29 -0.27
C THR A 99 4.50 5.82 -0.02
N ALA A 100 5.10 6.35 -1.08
CA ALA A 100 6.27 7.21 -0.97
C ALA A 100 5.93 8.71 -0.88
N ASP A 101 4.66 9.09 -1.07
CA ASP A 101 4.24 10.48 -1.03
C ASP A 101 3.97 10.97 0.40
N GLY A 102 4.84 11.85 0.88
CA GLY A 102 4.76 12.41 2.23
C GLY A 102 3.53 13.27 2.46
N GLU A 103 2.87 13.72 1.39
CA GLU A 103 1.65 14.53 1.50
C GLU A 103 0.51 13.79 2.22
N TRP A 104 0.47 12.45 2.16
CA TRP A 104 -0.50 11.65 2.91
C TRP A 104 -0.33 11.73 4.42
N LYS A 105 0.86 12.09 4.92
CA LYS A 105 1.09 12.25 6.36
C LYS A 105 0.32 13.43 6.94
N LYS A 106 -0.06 14.43 6.13
CA LYS A 106 -0.87 15.58 6.55
C LYS A 106 -2.29 15.15 6.96
N VAL A 107 -2.83 14.16 6.25
CA VAL A 107 -4.19 13.63 6.41
C VAL A 107 -4.24 12.24 7.04
N GLU A 108 -3.13 11.75 7.61
CA GLU A 108 -3.02 10.40 8.17
C GLU A 108 -4.10 10.07 9.20
N LYS A 109 -4.50 11.06 10.01
CA LYS A 109 -5.55 10.92 11.03
C LYS A 109 -6.96 10.78 10.46
N GLU A 110 -7.15 11.17 9.20
CA GLU A 110 -8.44 11.07 8.52
C GLU A 110 -8.60 9.73 7.80
N LEU A 111 -7.50 8.97 7.64
CA LEU A 111 -7.53 7.69 6.98
C LEU A 111 -8.21 6.65 7.88
N PRO A 112 -9.07 5.78 7.31
CA PRO A 112 -9.75 4.75 8.08
C PRO A 112 -8.84 3.72 8.75
N ASP A 113 -7.57 3.65 8.33
CA ASP A 113 -6.66 2.61 8.73
C ASP A 113 -5.19 3.03 8.59
N MET A 114 -4.29 2.07 8.77
CA MET A 114 -2.85 2.27 8.80
C MET A 114 -2.28 2.81 7.49
N LEU A 115 -1.63 3.98 7.58
CA LEU A 115 -0.74 4.50 6.56
C LEU A 115 0.71 4.13 6.88
N ILE A 116 1.38 3.52 5.92
CA ILE A 116 2.83 3.33 5.91
C ILE A 116 3.40 4.26 4.84
N TRP A 117 4.08 5.31 5.30
CA TRP A 117 4.87 6.18 4.45
C TRP A 117 6.36 5.84 4.55
N LEU A 118 7.02 5.78 3.39
CA LEU A 118 8.45 5.55 3.28
C LEU A 118 9.05 6.61 2.35
N PRO A 119 10.19 7.25 2.68
CA PRO A 119 10.84 8.13 1.73
C PRO A 119 11.26 7.34 0.47
N SER A 120 10.92 7.83 -0.73
CA SER A 120 11.35 7.18 -1.97
C SER A 120 12.87 7.18 -2.08
N LEU A 121 13.43 6.05 -2.49
CA LEU A 121 14.83 5.93 -2.88
C LEU A 121 14.89 5.68 -4.39
N SER A 122 15.66 6.49 -5.11
CA SER A 122 15.89 6.23 -6.53
C SER A 122 16.80 5.02 -6.68
N LEU A 123 16.28 3.96 -7.31
CA LEU A 123 17.00 2.72 -7.56
C LEU A 123 17.55 2.63 -9.00
N GLU A 124 17.32 3.64 -9.84
CA GLU A 124 17.58 3.64 -11.29
C GLU A 124 19.02 3.27 -11.66
N ASN A 125 20.00 3.70 -10.86
CA ASN A 125 21.43 3.47 -11.10
C ASN A 125 22.05 2.49 -10.10
N MET A 126 21.23 1.77 -9.34
CA MET A 126 21.70 0.82 -8.35
C MET A 126 21.84 -0.57 -8.94
N ASP A 127 22.91 -1.27 -8.61
CA ASP A 127 23.03 -2.69 -8.91
C ASP A 127 21.91 -3.47 -8.22
N GLU A 128 21.41 -4.52 -8.87
CA GLU A 128 20.26 -5.30 -8.42
C GLU A 128 20.46 -5.87 -6.99
N SER A 129 21.69 -6.28 -6.66
CA SER A 129 22.05 -6.78 -5.33
C SER A 129 21.90 -5.71 -4.25
N TYR A 130 22.31 -4.49 -4.54
CA TYR A 130 22.22 -3.36 -3.63
C TYR A 130 20.78 -2.88 -3.45
N ALA A 131 20.00 -2.81 -4.55
CA ALA A 131 18.57 -2.54 -4.49
C ALA A 131 17.84 -3.57 -3.60
N LYS A 132 18.14 -4.86 -3.74
CA LYS A 132 17.58 -5.93 -2.88
C LYS A 132 17.95 -5.75 -1.41
N GLU A 133 19.18 -5.35 -1.12
CA GLU A 133 19.62 -5.09 0.26
C GLU A 133 18.82 -3.94 0.88
N ILE A 134 18.67 -2.82 0.16
CA ILE A 134 17.88 -1.67 0.60
C ILE A 134 16.44 -2.09 0.89
N ILE A 135 15.79 -2.79 -0.04
CA ILE A 135 14.42 -3.27 0.14
C ILE A 135 14.33 -4.20 1.37
N GLY A 136 15.30 -5.09 1.55
CA GLY A 136 15.39 -5.95 2.73
C GLY A 136 15.52 -5.17 4.05
N GLN A 137 16.26 -4.07 4.06
CA GLN A 137 16.35 -3.16 5.22
C GLN A 137 15.03 -2.44 5.50
N GLN A 138 14.30 -2.02 4.46
CA GLN A 138 12.95 -1.46 4.63
C GLN A 138 11.99 -2.52 5.20
N MET A 139 12.04 -3.76 4.71
CA MET A 139 11.19 -4.84 5.24
C MET A 139 11.40 -5.08 6.73
N LYS A 140 12.63 -5.07 7.23
CA LYS A 140 12.91 -5.24 8.67
C LYS A 140 12.16 -4.22 9.55
N GLN A 141 11.87 -3.04 9.02
CA GLN A 141 11.10 -2.00 9.71
C GLN A 141 9.59 -2.19 9.51
N LEU A 142 9.16 -2.62 8.33
CA LEU A 142 7.73 -2.77 8.00
C LEU A 142 7.07 -4.01 8.60
N LEU A 143 7.79 -5.14 8.66
CA LEU A 143 7.20 -6.39 9.13
C LEU A 143 6.65 -6.26 10.56
N PRO A 144 7.41 -5.69 11.54
CA PRO A 144 6.90 -5.48 12.90
C PRO A 144 5.65 -4.59 12.95
N LEU A 145 5.60 -3.54 12.12
CA LEU A 145 4.47 -2.60 12.07
C LEU A 145 3.18 -3.31 11.67
N ILE A 146 3.23 -4.13 10.61
CA ILE A 146 2.08 -4.90 10.13
C ILE A 146 1.71 -6.01 11.13
N THR A 147 2.69 -6.71 11.71
CA THR A 147 2.38 -7.76 12.70
C THR A 147 1.78 -7.20 13.98
N ASN A 148 2.21 -6.01 14.43
CA ASN A 148 1.63 -5.35 15.61
C ASN A 148 0.19 -4.93 15.32
N LYS A 149 -0.07 -4.41 14.11
CA LYS A 149 -1.43 -4.08 13.68
C LYS A 149 -2.39 -5.26 13.77
N TRP A 150 -1.93 -6.47 13.46
CA TRP A 150 -2.74 -7.68 13.56
C TRP A 150 -3.06 -8.13 15.00
N GLN A 151 -2.45 -7.50 16.01
CA GLN A 151 -2.77 -7.71 17.42
C GLN A 151 -3.91 -6.79 17.89
N GLU A 152 -4.22 -5.76 17.11
CA GLU A 152 -5.32 -4.82 17.37
C GLU A 152 -6.62 -5.33 16.76
N GLU A 153 -7.76 -4.98 17.38
CA GLU A 153 -9.05 -5.25 16.77
C GLU A 153 -9.21 -4.47 15.45
N PRO A 154 -9.90 -5.03 14.45
CA PRO A 154 -10.22 -4.32 13.22
C PRO A 154 -10.92 -2.99 13.53
N GLN A 155 -10.39 -1.89 13.00
CA GLN A 155 -11.00 -0.57 13.18
C GLN A 155 -12.34 -0.55 12.43
N GLU A 156 -13.44 -0.27 13.12
CA GLU A 156 -14.74 -0.16 12.49
C GLU A 156 -14.75 0.98 11.46
N ARG A 157 -15.50 0.80 10.38
CA ARG A 157 -15.72 1.84 9.37
C ARG A 157 -17.07 2.46 9.61
N GLU A 158 -17.14 3.78 9.63
CA GLU A 158 -18.42 4.47 9.50
C GLU A 158 -18.99 4.11 8.12
N ILE A 159 -20.13 3.42 8.12
CA ILE A 159 -20.88 3.00 6.92
C ILE A 159 -21.93 4.06 6.59
#